data_AF-A0A0R1RLC7-F1
#
_entry.id   AF-A0A0R1RLC7-F1
#
_cell.length_a   1.000
_cell.length_b   1.000
_cell.length_c   1.000
_cell.angle_alpha   90.00
_cell.angle_beta   90.00
_cell.angle_gamma   90.00
#
_symmetry.space_group_name_H-M   'P 1'
#
loop_
_entity.id
_entity.type
_entity.pdbx_description
1 polymer ?
#
loop_
_entity_poly.entity_id
_entity_poly.type
_entity_poly.pdbx_seq_one_letter_code
_entity_poly.pdbx_strand_id
1 'polypeptide(L)' 'MLKEYRKTATINAEKFGTTLKQIEKYSLIYVSSENFYWIETKTGMAKLKAGDWIATGVDGEHWPISNEVFQQTYMEVSK' A
#
# COMPACT_ATOMS: atom_id res chain seq x y z
N MET A 1 -13.62 -19.90 -24.57
CA MET A 1 -14.48 -18.72 -24.31
C MET A 1 -13.86 -17.95 -23.16
N LEU A 2 -13.46 -16.70 -23.37
CA LEU A 2 -12.98 -15.81 -22.30
C LEU A 2 -14.18 -15.21 -21.56
N LYS A 3 -14.09 -15.14 -20.23
CA LYS A 3 -15.08 -14.50 -19.36
C LYS A 3 -14.34 -13.59 -18.39
N GLU A 4 -14.86 -12.40 -18.18
CA GLU A 4 -14.31 -11.41 -17.26
C GLU A 4 -15.11 -11.41 -15.96
N TYR A 5 -14.41 -11.30 -14.84
CA TYR A 5 -14.99 -11.32 -13.50
C TYR A 5 -14.37 -10.18 -12.67
N ARG A 6 -15.20 -9.48 -11.90
CA ARG A 6 -14.75 -8.41 -10.98
C ARG A 6 -14.83 -8.90 -9.54
N LYS A 7 -13.76 -8.68 -8.77
CA LYS A 7 -13.76 -8.89 -7.31
C LYS A 7 -14.57 -7.77 -6.63
N THR A 8 -15.45 -8.11 -5.70
CA THR A 8 -16.35 -7.15 -5.00
C THR A 8 -15.88 -6.75 -3.60
N ALA A 9 -14.79 -7.34 -3.11
CA ALA A 9 -14.25 -7.02 -1.80
C ALA A 9 -13.67 -5.59 -1.77
N THR A 10 -13.92 -4.88 -0.67
CA THR A 10 -13.25 -3.61 -0.36
C THR A 10 -11.88 -3.86 0.27
N ILE A 11 -11.01 -2.85 0.23
CA ILE A 11 -9.73 -2.84 0.93
C ILE A 11 -9.63 -1.61 1.81
N ASN A 12 -8.85 -1.69 2.89
CA ASN A 12 -8.39 -0.51 3.61
C ASN A 12 -7.00 -0.14 3.09
N ALA A 13 -6.81 1.12 2.73
CA ALA A 13 -5.52 1.62 2.31
C ALA A 13 -5.30 3.04 2.84
N GLU A 14 -4.07 3.34 3.22
CA GLU A 14 -3.67 4.65 3.72
C GLU A 14 -2.63 5.26 2.76
N LYS A 15 -2.84 6.50 2.32
CA LYS A 15 -1.85 7.21 1.50
C LYS A 15 -0.64 7.58 2.36
N PHE A 16 0.53 7.15 1.93
CA PHE A 16 1.77 7.37 2.65
C PHE A 16 2.30 8.79 2.43
N GLY A 17 2.31 9.58 3.51
CA GLY A 17 2.72 10.98 3.53
C GLY A 17 4.04 11.24 4.26
N THR A 18 4.85 10.20 4.51
CA THR A 18 6.15 10.29 5.22
C THR A 18 6.10 10.82 6.65
N THR A 19 4.92 10.78 7.28
CA THR A 19 4.79 11.24 8.68
C THR A 19 5.46 10.26 9.64
N LEU A 20 6.04 10.75 10.75
CA LEU A 20 6.64 9.89 11.78
C LEU A 20 5.65 8.84 12.30
N LYS A 21 4.38 9.22 12.49
CA LYS A 21 3.31 8.30 12.90
C LYS A 21 3.12 7.14 11.92
N GLN A 22 3.20 7.38 10.62
CA GLN A 22 3.11 6.32 9.60
C GLN A 22 4.36 5.44 9.60
N ILE A 23 5.54 6.05 9.74
CA ILE A 23 6.83 5.35 9.79
C ILE A 23 6.85 4.38 10.98
N GLU A 24 6.45 4.83 12.17
CA GLU A 24 6.35 4.00 13.37
C GLU A 24 5.26 2.93 13.21
N LYS A 25 4.05 3.32 12.76
CA LYS A 25 2.91 2.40 12.60
C LYS A 25 3.24 1.20 11.70
N TYR A 26 3.99 1.42 10.63
CA TYR A 26 4.31 0.39 9.64
C TYR A 26 5.75 -0.14 9.74
N SER A 27 6.48 0.22 10.81
CA SER A 27 7.88 -0.19 11.03
C SER A 27 8.77 0.05 9.80
N LEU A 28 8.63 1.22 9.17
CA LEU A 28 9.29 1.53 7.91
C LEU A 28 10.78 1.81 8.10
N ILE A 29 11.63 1.25 7.24
CA ILE A 29 13.07 1.49 7.24
C ILE A 29 13.42 2.45 6.11
N TYR A 30 13.88 3.66 6.46
CA TYR A 30 14.25 4.67 5.46
C TYR A 30 15.61 4.38 4.81
N VAL A 31 15.66 4.50 3.49
CA VAL A 31 16.88 4.39 2.68
C VAL A 31 17.16 5.75 2.03
N SER A 32 18.11 6.48 2.60
CA SER A 32 18.43 7.85 2.18
C SER A 32 19.05 7.94 0.78
N SER A 33 19.81 6.93 0.34
CA SER A 33 20.52 6.94 -0.95
C SER A 33 19.59 6.99 -2.16
N GLU A 34 18.38 6.46 -2.03
CA GLU A 34 17.38 6.37 -3.10
C GLU A 34 16.03 6.99 -2.71
N ASN A 35 15.95 7.64 -1.56
CA ASN A 35 14.77 8.32 -1.01
C ASN A 35 13.49 7.45 -1.03
N PHE A 36 13.56 6.26 -0.44
CA PHE A 36 12.40 5.37 -0.28
C PHE A 36 12.43 4.66 1.08
N TYR A 37 11.36 3.94 1.39
CA TYR A 37 11.20 3.14 2.60
C TYR A 37 11.04 1.66 2.27
N TRP A 38 11.64 0.79 3.06
CA TRP A 38 11.28 -0.62 3.08
C TRP A 38 10.10 -0.85 4.00
N ILE A 39 9.13 -1.62 3.53
CA ILE A 39 8.04 -2.20 4.32
C ILE A 39 8.14 -3.72 4.23
N GLU A 40 8.04 -4.40 5.37
CA GLU A 40 7.95 -5.87 5.41
C GLU A 40 6.54 -6.31 5.00
N THR A 41 6.47 -7.25 4.06
CA THR A 41 5.21 -7.83 3.57
C THR A 41 5.24 -9.35 3.76
N LYS A 42 4.10 -10.03 3.55
CA LYS A 42 4.04 -11.51 3.56
C LYS A 42 5.02 -12.17 2.57
N THR A 43 5.46 -11.46 1.53
CA THR A 43 6.39 -11.98 0.51
C THR A 43 7.81 -11.41 0.64
N GLY A 44 8.11 -10.71 1.74
CA GLY A 44 9.41 -10.07 1.99
C GLY A 44 9.38 -8.55 1.87
N MET A 45 10.56 -7.93 1.83
CA MET A 45 10.71 -6.47 1.79
C MET A 45 10.24 -5.88 0.46
N ALA A 46 9.42 -4.83 0.52
CA ALA A 46 8.93 -4.10 -0.64
C ALA A 46 9.26 -2.61 -0.56
N LYS A 47 9.56 -1.98 -1.71
CA LYS A 47 9.82 -0.54 -1.78
C LYS A 47 8.51 0.23 -1.64
N LEU A 48 8.53 1.28 -0.82
CA LEU A 48 7.44 2.22 -0.60
C LEU A 48 7.98 3.65 -0.76
N LYS A 49 7.29 4.49 -1.54
CA LYS A 49 7.67 5.89 -1.74
C LYS A 49 6.58 6.84 -1.24
N ALA A 50 6.98 8.08 -0.93
CA ALA A 50 6.04 9.13 -0.62
C ALA A 50 4.97 9.25 -1.72
N GLY A 51 3.70 9.28 -1.34
CA GLY A 51 2.56 9.33 -2.25
C GLY A 51 1.96 7.97 -2.62
N ASP A 52 2.69 6.86 -2.43
CA ASP A 52 2.15 5.52 -2.57
C ASP A 52 1.11 5.21 -1.48
N TRP A 53 0.44 4.08 -1.61
CA TRP A 53 -0.59 3.62 -0.68
C TRP A 53 -0.11 2.36 0.05
N ILE A 54 -0.44 2.25 1.33
CA ILE A 54 -0.21 1.05 2.13
C ILE A 54 -1.55 0.38 2.33
N ALA A 55 -1.76 -0.75 1.66
CA ALA A 55 -2.96 -1.57 1.83
C ALA A 55 -2.82 -2.46 3.06
N THR A 56 -3.95 -2.77 3.70
CA THR A 56 -4.02 -3.68 4.85
C THR A 56 -4.95 -4.85 4.53
N GLY A 57 -4.43 -6.06 4.66
CA GLY A 57 -5.16 -7.31 4.49
C GLY A 57 -5.97 -7.70 5.71
N VAL A 58 -6.72 -8.79 5.58
CA VAL A 58 -7.62 -9.29 6.65
C VAL A 58 -6.88 -9.84 7.85
N ASP A 59 -5.63 -10.28 7.69
CA ASP A 59 -4.79 -10.77 8.78
C ASP A 59 -3.87 -9.67 9.33
N GLY A 60 -4.09 -8.41 8.93
CA GLY A 60 -3.28 -7.27 9.32
C GLY A 60 -1.97 -7.13 8.55
N GLU A 61 -1.75 -7.92 7.50
CA GLU A 61 -0.58 -7.77 6.64
C GLU A 61 -0.63 -6.48 5.82
N HIS A 62 0.55 -5.97 5.46
CA HIS A 62 0.69 -4.75 4.68
C HIS A 62 1.41 -5.00 3.36
N TRP A 63 1.06 -4.23 2.34
CA TRP A 63 1.83 -4.15 1.11
C TRP A 63 1.68 -2.76 0.45
N PRO A 64 2.73 -2.26 -0.20
CA PRO A 64 2.67 -1.01 -0.93
C PRO A 64 1.94 -1.19 -2.26
N ILE A 65 1.19 -0.17 -2.66
CA ILE A 65 0.57 -0.02 -3.98
C ILE A 65 0.98 1.35 -4.50
N SER A 66 1.55 1.42 -5.71
CA SER A 66 1.93 2.71 -6.27
C SER A 66 0.70 3.62 -6.43
N ASN A 67 0.87 4.94 -6.32
CA ASN A 67 -0.25 5.86 -6.50
C ASN A 67 -0.98 5.68 -7.84
N GLU A 68 -0.22 5.43 -8.91
CA GLU A 68 -0.78 5.18 -10.25
C GLU A 68 -1.65 3.93 -10.28
N VAL A 69 -1.14 2.79 -9.80
CA VAL A 69 -1.89 1.52 -9.76
C VAL A 69 -3.11 1.66 -8.86
N PHE A 70 -2.98 2.37 -7.73
CA PHE A 70 -4.09 2.58 -6.81
C PHE A 70 -5.24 3.32 -7.47
N GLN A 71 -4.96 4.44 -8.14
CA GLN A 71 -5.96 5.26 -8.82
C GLN A 71 -6.62 4.55 -10.01
N GLN A 72 -5.90 3.67 -10.71
CA GLN A 72 -6.46 2.89 -11.81
C GLN A 72 -7.34 1.71 -11.33
N THR A 73 -7.08 1.21 -10.12
CA THR A 73 -7.69 -0.05 -9.63
C THR A 73 -8.81 0.18 -8.62
N TYR A 74 -8.73 1.22 -7.80
CA TYR A 74 -9.61 1.42 -6.65
C TYR A 74 -10.36 2.73 -6.73
N MET A 75 -11.58 2.72 -6.19
CA MET A 75 -12.38 3.91 -5.94
C MET A 75 -12.76 3.94 -4.47
N GLU A 76 -12.75 5.13 -3.88
CA GLU A 76 -13.25 5.32 -2.53
C GLU A 76 -14.74 4.96 -2.47
N VAL A 77 -15.11 4.20 -1.44
CA VAL A 77 -16.52 3.86 -1.19
C VAL A 77 -17.03 4.88 -0.18
N SER A 78 -17.95 5.75 -0.62
CA SER A 78 -18.71 6.61 0.29
C SER A 78 -19.53 5.74 1.23
N LYS A 79 -19.31 5.87 2.54
CA LYS A 79 -20.15 5.24 3.56
C LYS A 79 -21.48 5.96 3.71
#